data_AF-A0AAJ2LPE8-F1
#
_entry.id   AF-A0AAJ2LPE8-F1
#
_cell.length_a   1.000
_cell.length_b   1.000
_cell.length_c   1.000
_cell.angle_alpha   90.00
_cell.angle_beta   90.00
_cell.angle_gamma   90.00
#
_symmetry.space_group_name_H-M   'P 1'
#
loop_
_entity.id
_entity.type
_entity.pdbx_description
1 polymer ?
#
loop_
_entity_poly.entity_id
_entity_poly.type
_entity_poly.pdbx_seq_one_letter_code
_entity_poly.pdbx_strand_id
1 'polypeptide(L)'
;LAENKLSTSLAQFSAVMEQYPDLKADSVVKDLMEELNSTENRVSFARQAYNDSVMFYNNACEMFPSNFVAGAFSFKPMKQLALDDPKAVRPAVRISL
;
A
#
# COMPACT_ATOMS: atom_id res chain seq x y z
N LEU A 1 4.07 10.00 1.14
CA LEU A 1 3.90 11.35 1.75
C LEU A 1 2.44 11.81 1.86
N ALA A 2 1.62 11.84 0.80
CA ALA A 2 0.21 12.24 0.90
C ALA A 2 -0.67 11.22 1.65
N GLU A 3 -0.51 9.93 1.33
CA GLU A 3 -1.21 8.82 2.00
C GLU A 3 -0.85 8.69 3.49
N ASN A 4 0.43 8.80 3.82
CA ASN A 4 0.89 8.78 5.22
C ASN A 4 0.23 9.87 6.08
N LYS A 5 -0.03 11.06 5.50
CA LYS A 5 -0.77 12.13 6.18
C LYS A 5 -2.24 11.77 6.37
N LEU A 6 -2.86 11.15 5.38
CA LEU A 6 -4.26 10.68 5.47
C LEU A 6 -4.40 9.57 6.53
N SER A 7 -3.52 8.57 6.52
CA SER A 7 -3.50 7.48 7.51
C SER A 7 -3.30 8.00 8.93
N THR A 8 -2.38 8.95 9.12
CA THR A 8 -2.16 9.62 10.42
C THR A 8 -3.41 10.38 10.88
N SER A 9 -4.07 11.08 9.96
CA SER A 9 -5.30 11.85 10.27
C SER A 9 -6.46 10.90 10.61
N LEU A 10 -6.57 9.76 9.94
CA LEU A 10 -7.57 8.72 10.25
C LEU A 10 -7.31 8.06 11.61
N ALA A 11 -6.05 7.83 11.97
CA ALA A 11 -5.71 7.31 13.30
C ALA A 11 -6.13 8.28 14.41
N GLN A 12 -5.91 9.59 14.21
CA GLN A 12 -6.36 10.63 15.14
C GLN A 12 -7.89 10.70 15.20
N PHE A 13 -8.57 10.62 14.05
CA PHE A 13 -10.03 10.60 13.99
C PHE A 13 -10.61 9.38 14.71
N SER A 14 -10.03 8.19 14.53
CA SER A 14 -10.42 6.97 15.24
C SER A 14 -10.29 7.13 16.76
N ALA A 15 -9.22 7.76 17.24
CA ALA A 15 -9.02 8.01 18.67
C ALA A 15 -10.07 8.98 19.25
N VAL A 16 -10.53 9.96 18.47
CA VAL A 16 -11.62 10.86 18.88
C VAL A 16 -12.96 10.12 18.86
N MET A 17 -13.22 9.27 17.86
CA MET A 17 -14.44 8.47 17.74
C MET A 17 -14.67 7.50 18.90
N GLU A 18 -13.61 7.01 19.55
CA GLU A 18 -13.74 6.19 20.76
C GLU A 18 -14.36 6.97 21.94
N GLN A 19 -14.23 8.30 21.95
CA GLN A 19 -14.81 9.17 22.97
C GLN A 19 -16.28 9.52 22.69
N TYR A 20 -16.78 9.26 21.47
CA TYR A 20 -18.14 9.59 21.03
C TYR A 20 -18.83 8.37 20.38
N PRO A 21 -19.36 7.43 21.20
CA PRO A 21 -19.98 6.20 20.72
C PRO A 21 -21.16 6.41 19.76
N ASP A 22 -21.92 7.48 19.97
CA ASP A 22 -23.08 7.82 19.13
C ASP A 22 -22.66 8.20 17.71
N LEU A 23 -21.55 8.93 17.55
CA LEU A 23 -20.98 9.29 16.24
C LEU A 23 -20.37 8.07 15.52
N LYS A 24 -19.86 7.11 16.29
CA LYS A 24 -19.36 5.83 15.79
C LYS A 24 -20.47 4.92 15.27
N ALA A 25 -21.68 5.01 15.83
CA ALA A 25 -22.84 4.25 15.41
C ALA A 25 -23.58 4.89 14.22
N ASP A 26 -23.21 6.12 13.84
CA ASP A 26 -23.77 6.79 12.67
C ASP A 26 -23.44 6.03 11.38
N SER A 27 -24.47 5.72 10.60
CA SER A 27 -24.33 4.93 9.38
C SER A 27 -23.43 5.61 8.34
N VAL A 28 -23.46 6.94 8.24
CA VAL A 28 -22.66 7.68 7.25
C VAL A 28 -21.17 7.55 7.56
N VAL A 29 -20.80 7.60 8.84
CA VAL A 29 -19.39 7.48 9.24
C VAL A 29 -18.90 6.04 9.08
N LYS A 30 -19.76 5.04 9.33
CA LYS A 30 -19.46 3.64 9.10
C LYS A 30 -19.20 3.36 7.61
N ASP A 31 -20.06 3.85 6.72
CA ASP A 31 -19.92 3.65 5.27
C ASP A 31 -18.65 4.33 4.73
N LEU A 32 -18.35 5.55 5.20
CA LEU A 32 -17.11 6.25 4.85
C LEU A 32 -15.86 5.46 5.28
N MET A 33 -15.87 4.89 6.49
CA MET A 33 -14.76 4.06 6.97
C MET A 33 -14.56 2.80 6.14
N GLU A 34 -15.64 2.17 5.69
CA GLU A 34 -15.57 1.00 4.81
C GLU A 34 -15.00 1.36 3.44
N GLU A 35 -15.45 2.47 2.84
CA GLU A 35 -14.93 2.96 1.56
C GLU A 35 -13.46 3.36 1.65
N LEU A 36 -13.04 3.99 2.75
CA LEU A 36 -11.64 4.33 3.02
C LEU A 36 -10.77 3.08 3.16
N ASN A 37 -11.21 2.08 3.92
CA ASN A 37 -10.50 0.79 4.03
C ASN A 37 -10.39 0.08 2.67
N SER A 38 -11.47 0.08 1.89
CA SER A 38 -11.47 -0.46 0.52
C SER A 38 -10.48 0.28 -0.38
N THR A 39 -10.43 1.60 -0.28
CA THR A 39 -9.49 2.44 -1.02
C THR A 39 -8.05 2.18 -0.58
N GLU A 40 -7.77 2.05 0.71
CA GLU A 40 -6.44 1.71 1.25
C GLU A 40 -5.97 0.36 0.71
N ASN A 41 -6.85 -0.65 0.71
CA ASN A 41 -6.55 -1.96 0.12
C ASN A 41 -6.18 -1.84 -1.37
N ARG A 42 -6.94 -1.07 -2.16
CA ARG A 42 -6.64 -0.84 -3.58
C ARG A 42 -5.30 -0.15 -3.78
N VAL A 43 -4.96 0.85 -2.97
CA VAL A 43 -3.66 1.52 -3.03
C VAL A 43 -2.52 0.56 -2.70
N SER A 44 -2.70 -0.27 -1.67
CA SER A 44 -1.72 -1.30 -1.31
C SER A 44 -1.46 -2.29 -2.45
N PHE A 45 -2.53 -2.80 -3.08
CA PHE A 45 -2.40 -3.68 -4.25
C PHE A 45 -1.73 -2.99 -5.44
N ALA A 46 -2.09 -1.74 -5.73
CA ALA A 46 -1.46 -0.98 -6.81
C ALA A 46 0.05 -0.78 -6.57
N ARG A 47 0.45 -0.51 -5.32
CA ARG A 47 1.86 -0.41 -4.93
C ARG A 47 2.58 -1.75 -5.11
N GLN A 48 1.97 -2.85 -4.66
CA GLN A 48 2.55 -4.18 -4.82
C GLN A 48 2.75 -4.51 -6.30
N ALA A 49 1.71 -4.32 -7.12
CA ALA A 49 1.77 -4.55 -8.57
C ALA A 49 2.87 -3.70 -9.24
N TYR A 50 3.03 -2.44 -8.85
CA TYR A 50 4.13 -1.60 -9.31
C TYR A 50 5.49 -2.19 -8.92
N ASN A 51 5.67 -2.57 -7.65
CA ASN A 51 6.94 -3.13 -7.18
C ASN A 51 7.29 -4.46 -7.83
N ASP A 52 6.29 -5.32 -8.07
CA ASP A 52 6.44 -6.58 -8.79
C ASP A 52 6.86 -6.33 -10.24
N SER A 53 6.24 -5.34 -10.90
CA SER A 53 6.61 -4.95 -12.28
C SER A 53 8.05 -4.41 -12.36
N VAL A 54 8.46 -3.58 -11.40
CA VAL A 54 9.82 -3.05 -11.30
C VAL A 54 10.82 -4.16 -11.02
N MET A 55 10.47 -5.11 -10.13
CA MET A 55 11.31 -6.26 -9.84
C MET A 55 11.50 -7.12 -11.11
N PHE A 56 10.43 -7.42 -11.83
CA PHE A 56 10.51 -8.17 -13.09
C PHE A 56 11.39 -7.45 -14.11
N TYR A 57 11.20 -6.14 -14.28
CA TYR A 57 12.01 -5.33 -15.18
C TYR A 57 13.51 -5.31 -14.79
N ASN A 58 13.81 -5.11 -13.51
CA ASN A 58 15.19 -5.10 -13.01
C ASN A 58 15.85 -6.47 -13.21
N ASN A 59 15.14 -7.55 -12.87
CA ASN A 59 15.60 -8.92 -13.11
C ASN A 59 15.88 -9.15 -14.59
N ALA A 60 14.99 -8.71 -15.48
CA ALA A 60 15.22 -8.81 -16.92
C ALA A 60 16.45 -8.00 -17.38
N CYS A 61 16.70 -6.84 -16.79
CA CYS A 61 17.90 -6.05 -17.11
C CYS A 61 19.20 -6.71 -16.62
N GLU A 62 19.15 -7.55 -15.58
CA GLU A 62 20.33 -8.18 -14.98
C GLU A 62 20.58 -9.62 -15.47
N MET A 63 19.54 -10.35 -15.87
CA MET A 63 19.61 -11.76 -16.28
C MET A 63 20.13 -11.95 -17.71
N PHE A 64 20.88 -13.03 -17.93
CA PHE A 64 21.26 -13.50 -19.27
C PHE A 64 20.03 -14.11 -19.99
N PRO A 65 19.80 -13.86 -21.29
CA PRO A 65 20.60 -13.04 -22.20
C PRO A 65 20.16 -11.57 -22.27
N SER A 66 19.08 -11.20 -21.60
CA SER A 66 18.46 -9.87 -21.70
C SER A 66 19.36 -8.72 -21.21
N ASN A 67 20.36 -8.99 -20.37
CA ASN A 67 21.34 -7.97 -19.95
C ASN A 67 22.15 -7.37 -21.11
N PHE A 68 22.37 -8.11 -22.20
CA PHE A 68 23.13 -7.60 -23.34
C PHE A 68 22.34 -6.54 -24.08
N VAL A 69 21.03 -6.78 -24.24
CA VAL A 69 20.08 -5.81 -24.80
C VAL A 69 19.95 -4.65 -23.81
N ALA A 70 19.89 -4.91 -22.50
CA ALA A 70 19.85 -3.86 -21.48
C ALA A 70 21.08 -2.94 -21.54
N GLY A 71 22.29 -3.50 -21.67
CA GLY A 71 23.53 -2.75 -21.82
C GLY A 71 23.60 -1.99 -23.15
N ALA A 72 23.24 -2.63 -24.26
CA ALA A 72 23.27 -2.02 -25.59
C ALA A 72 22.31 -0.82 -25.73
N PHE A 73 21.14 -0.90 -25.09
CA PHE A 73 20.11 0.16 -25.11
C PHE A 73 20.11 1.04 -23.85
N SER A 74 21.09 0.89 -22.95
CA SER A 74 21.23 1.67 -21.71
C SER A 74 19.99 1.64 -20.79
N PHE A 75 19.29 0.51 -20.73
CA PHE A 75 18.20 0.30 -19.77
C PHE A 75 18.76 0.23 -18.34
N LYS A 76 18.27 1.11 -17.45
CA LYS A 76 18.75 1.24 -16.07
C LYS A 76 17.73 0.69 -15.07
N PRO A 77 18.16 0.09 -13.96
CA PRO A 77 17.24 -0.38 -12.93
C PRO A 77 16.31 0.72 -12.44
N MET A 78 15.03 0.38 -12.32
CA MET A 78 14.00 1.26 -11.77
C MET A 78 13.93 1.10 -10.24
N LYS A 79 13.59 2.19 -9.56
CA LYS A 79 13.45 2.20 -8.10
C LYS A 79 12.06 1.71 -7.70
N GLN A 80 12.01 0.76 -6.77
CA GLN A 80 10.76 0.33 -6.15
C GLN A 80 10.15 1.45 -5.30
N LEU A 81 8.83 1.45 -5.18
CA LEU A 81 8.12 2.34 -4.28
C LEU A 81 8.31 1.80 -2.85
N ALA A 82 8.95 2.60 -2.00
CA ALA A 82 9.26 2.21 -0.62
C ALA A 82 7.96 1.87 0.15
N LEU A 83 8.01 0.78 0.92
CA LEU A 83 7.03 0.53 1.95
C LEU A 83 7.36 1.49 3.09
N ASP A 84 6.52 2.49 3.32
CA ASP A 84 6.72 3.46 4.40
C ASP A 84 6.62 2.79 5.79
N ASP A 85 6.30 1.49 5.90
CA ASP A 85 6.22 0.79 7.18
C ASP A 85 6.51 -0.73 7.09
N PRO A 86 7.66 -1.24 7.61
CA PRO A 86 7.94 -2.67 7.74
C PRO A 86 6.94 -3.44 8.62
N LYS A 87 6.14 -2.74 9.44
CA LYS A 87 5.10 -3.34 10.30
C LYS A 87 3.71 -3.42 9.64
N ALA A 88 3.54 -2.86 8.44
CA ALA A 88 2.28 -2.93 7.71
C ALA A 88 2.04 -4.25 6.96
N VAL A 89 2.96 -5.22 7.06
CA VAL A 89 2.63 -6.64 6.86
C VAL A 89 1.79 -7.07 8.06
N ARG A 90 0.54 -6.58 8.12
CA ARG A 90 -0.43 -7.03 9.12
C ARG A 90 -0.63 -8.52 8.86
N PRO A 91 -0.29 -9.42 9.80
CA PRO A 91 -0.59 -10.83 9.63
C PRO A 91 -2.09 -10.94 9.38
N ALA A 92 -2.46 -11.66 8.32
CA ALA A 92 -3.85 -11.91 7.98
C ALA A 92 -4.59 -12.32 9.25
N VAL A 93 -5.53 -11.48 9.68
CA VAL A 93 -6.33 -11.73 10.89
C VAL A 93 -7.11 -13.01 10.62
N ARG A 94 -6.61 -14.13 11.16
CA ARG A 94 -7.36 -15.37 11.23
C ARG A 94 -8.38 -15.20 12.34
N ILE A 95 -9.64 -15.03 11.95
CA ILE A 95 -10.75 -15.20 12.87
C ILE A 95 -10.89 -16.72 13.07
N SER A 96 -10.29 -17.22 14.14
CA SER A 96 -10.65 -18.53 14.69
C SER A 96 -11.98 -18.34 15.41
N LEU A 97 -12.99 -19.11 14.98
CA LEU A 97 -14.22 -19.36 15.75
C LEU A 97 -13.90 -19.88 17.15
#